data_AF-A0A8H3WYS8-F1
#
_entry.id   AF-A0A8H3WYS8-F1
#
_cell.length_a   1.000
_cell.length_b   1.000
_cell.length_c   1.000
_cell.angle_alpha   90.00
_cell.angle_beta   90.00
_cell.angle_gamma   90.00
#
_symmetry.space_group_name_H-M   'P 1'
#
loop_
_entity.id
_entity.type
_entity.pdbx_description
1 polymer ?
#
loop_
_entity_poly.entity_id
_entity_poly.type
_entity_poly.pdbx_seq_one_letter_code
_entity_poly.pdbx_strand_id
1 'polypeptide(L)'
;MPKSVTSQLPNDILKELKYPKFWSEPSSEWSVKKWNAYYKSENTTATKRESQHSMHLEISKILKNLKNRNLKEYKTAVSIKKELELPKKRALNEITNYFDKQVPLTKRQKSEDEFDEKLSKFWKVLKNVKISGKFLRLSDNNHFFGKQSQPSVVFIRDCYIDLEGIVFDKKIRRLRITGNPGIGKTFFGYYILYKLASKCKTVIYHKVNNDPIIFSNEGSISKENLFSFNQYLNEPETWYIVDGHVPKECEAKTILVCSPKKGNYREFDKYIGSTIRYMPVWTFNEIEECRSNIFNHLGIDKIKNLYMRWGGIPRFVLENAHDKAQQNLLQHAIDTVDETILNYVGETNCPDDVSHKLVHIRTNLPVDEETDVEKVLPYTETYIYFASEYVANEVVVKLKINYKEKLKNFIMASSSINEYGSLRGNIFERVAHQILQGGGTFNIRILEPHSITCKIKIPKRIMLTFDDVNEIKEDMYCKPNRKNFASVDAIVAPNIFFQMTISKIHAIDLNGLEKLYNKLGDHNEIYFYFVVPTDLFENFKCQNFVTGKKIVKQMPSWGKSVKQYALEINLNSW
;
A
#
# COMPACT_ATOMS: atom_id res chain seq x y z
N MET A 1 24.98 -32.53 9.53
CA MET A 1 25.14 -31.85 10.84
C MET A 1 24.16 -30.68 10.90
N PRO A 2 23.21 -30.62 11.86
CA PRO A 2 22.40 -29.42 12.01
C PRO A 2 23.25 -28.34 12.67
N LYS A 3 23.52 -27.26 11.94
CA LYS A 3 24.14 -26.05 12.51
C LYS A 3 23.19 -25.53 13.59
N SER A 4 23.67 -25.45 14.83
CA SER A 4 23.02 -24.69 15.90
C SER A 4 22.95 -23.23 15.45
N VAL A 5 21.79 -22.81 14.95
CA VAL A 5 21.53 -21.40 14.67
C VAL A 5 21.49 -20.71 16.02
N THR A 6 22.58 -20.01 16.35
CA THR A 6 22.63 -19.10 17.49
C THR A 6 21.49 -18.08 17.34
N SER A 7 20.62 -18.00 18.35
CA SER A 7 19.49 -17.07 18.43
C SER A 7 19.99 -15.65 18.73
N GLN A 8 20.60 -15.02 17.73
CA GLN A 8 21.16 -13.68 17.81
C GLN A 8 20.61 -12.81 16.68
N LEU A 9 20.54 -11.50 16.95
CA LEU A 9 20.15 -10.54 15.93
C LEU A 9 21.15 -10.54 14.77
N PRO A 10 20.66 -10.44 13.51
CA PRO A 10 21.51 -10.23 12.35
C PRO A 10 22.46 -9.02 12.51
N ASN A 11 23.70 -9.18 12.04
CA ASN A 11 24.77 -8.17 12.20
C ASN A 11 24.46 -6.82 11.53
N ASP A 12 23.65 -6.82 10.47
CA ASP A 12 23.13 -5.63 9.82
C ASP A 12 22.20 -4.84 10.75
N ILE A 13 21.34 -5.51 11.50
CA ILE A 13 20.45 -4.86 12.47
C ILE A 13 21.25 -4.33 13.66
N LEU A 14 22.20 -5.10 14.18
CA LEU A 14 23.03 -4.67 15.31
C LEU A 14 23.78 -3.35 15.02
N LYS A 15 24.24 -3.13 13.79
CA LYS A 15 24.92 -1.89 13.39
C LYS A 15 24.04 -0.64 13.43
N GLU A 16 22.72 -0.79 13.40
CA GLU A 16 21.78 0.34 13.45
C GLU A 16 21.32 0.71 14.87
N LEU A 17 21.67 -0.14 15.85
CA LEU A 17 21.34 0.05 17.26
C LEU A 17 22.40 0.90 17.95
N LYS A 18 21.97 1.72 18.91
CA LYS A 18 22.86 2.60 19.68
C LYS A 18 23.65 1.81 20.73
N TYR A 19 23.10 0.70 21.21
CA TYR A 19 23.71 -0.17 22.22
C TYR A 19 23.83 -1.63 21.74
N PRO A 20 24.62 -1.89 20.69
CA PRO A 20 24.70 -3.20 20.05
C PRO A 20 25.18 -4.32 20.98
N LYS A 21 25.99 -3.99 22.01
CA LYS A 21 26.51 -4.97 22.98
C LYS A 21 25.39 -5.70 23.71
N PHE A 22 24.42 -4.98 24.26
CA PHE A 22 23.27 -5.59 24.95
C PHE A 22 22.43 -6.46 24.00
N TRP A 23 22.21 -5.97 22.78
CA TRP A 23 21.35 -6.66 21.81
C TRP A 23 22.03 -7.86 21.13
N SER A 24 23.34 -8.01 21.28
CA SER A 24 24.09 -9.18 20.82
C SER A 24 23.94 -10.40 21.74
N GLU A 25 23.43 -10.20 22.98
CA GLU A 25 23.07 -11.29 23.88
C GLU A 25 21.84 -12.06 23.37
N PRO A 26 21.69 -13.35 23.72
CA PRO A 26 20.52 -14.15 23.34
C PRO A 26 19.23 -13.47 23.77
N SER A 27 18.16 -13.60 22.97
CA SER A 27 16.88 -12.94 23.27
C SER A 27 16.21 -13.41 24.57
N SER A 28 16.67 -14.50 25.19
CA SER A 28 16.26 -14.92 26.54
C SER A 28 16.74 -13.95 27.63
N GLU A 29 17.80 -13.20 27.36
CA GLU A 29 18.40 -12.24 28.31
C GLU A 29 17.73 -10.86 28.21
N TRP A 30 16.92 -10.61 27.17
CA TRP A 30 16.29 -9.31 26.97
C TRP A 30 15.12 -9.12 27.95
N SER A 31 15.27 -8.17 28.87
CA SER A 31 14.21 -7.75 29.77
C SER A 31 14.36 -6.28 30.15
N VAL A 32 13.26 -5.62 30.52
CA VAL A 32 13.29 -4.23 30.99
C VAL A 32 14.21 -4.08 32.21
N LYS A 33 14.25 -5.08 33.09
CA LYS A 33 15.13 -5.09 34.28
C LYS A 33 16.61 -5.12 33.89
N LYS A 34 17.03 -6.04 33.02
CA LYS A 34 18.42 -6.17 32.59
C LYS A 34 18.87 -4.97 31.76
N TRP A 35 17.99 -4.45 30.91
CA TRP A 35 18.27 -3.21 30.18
C TRP A 35 18.50 -2.02 31.11
N ASN A 36 17.67 -1.84 32.13
CA ASN A 36 17.88 -0.74 33.09
C ASN A 36 19.21 -0.83 33.83
N ALA A 37 19.66 -2.05 34.16
CA ALA A 37 20.96 -2.26 34.78
C ALA A 37 22.11 -1.90 33.80
N TYR A 38 22.04 -2.42 32.57
CA TYR A 38 23.01 -2.15 31.51
C TYR A 38 23.07 -0.67 31.13
N TYR A 39 21.92 -0.03 30.92
CA TYR A 39 21.86 1.38 30.52
C TYR A 39 22.41 2.30 31.61
N LYS A 40 22.22 1.94 32.90
CA LYS A 40 22.76 2.70 34.03
C LYS A 40 24.27 2.48 34.22
N SER A 41 24.82 1.32 33.86
CA SER A 41 26.27 1.13 33.84
C SER A 41 26.94 1.93 32.71
N GLU A 42 26.28 2.10 31.57
CA GLU A 42 26.77 2.92 30.46
C GLU A 42 26.49 4.42 30.65
N ASN A 43 25.47 4.79 31.44
CA ASN A 43 25.04 6.18 31.68
C ASN A 43 24.71 6.37 33.16
N THR A 44 25.73 6.69 33.97
CA THR A 44 25.67 6.71 35.44
C THR A 44 24.65 7.69 36.02
N THR A 45 24.36 8.79 35.31
CA THR A 45 23.39 9.83 35.72
C THR A 45 21.98 9.63 35.14
N ALA A 46 21.77 8.62 34.30
CA ALA A 46 20.51 8.46 33.60
C ALA A 46 19.36 8.01 34.53
N THR A 47 18.20 8.63 34.33
CA THR A 47 16.96 8.26 34.99
C THR A 47 16.38 6.97 34.42
N LYS A 48 15.55 6.29 35.21
CA LYS A 48 14.77 5.11 34.76
C LYS A 48 13.91 5.42 33.52
N ARG A 49 13.42 6.66 33.41
CA ARG A 49 12.60 7.12 32.28
C ARG A 49 13.40 7.23 30.99
N GLU A 50 14.62 7.77 31.05
CA GLU A 50 15.53 7.85 29.90
C GLU A 50 15.97 6.47 29.44
N SER A 51 16.28 5.57 30.40
CA SER A 51 16.59 4.17 30.10
C SER A 51 15.44 3.48 29.34
N GLN A 52 14.21 3.56 29.84
CA GLN A 52 13.04 2.95 29.21
C GLN A 52 12.68 3.59 27.87
N HIS A 53 12.87 4.91 27.71
CA HIS A 53 12.70 5.59 26.44
C HIS A 53 13.72 5.12 25.40
N SER A 54 14.98 5.00 25.78
CA SER A 54 16.05 4.44 24.94
C SER A 54 15.72 3.00 24.51
N MET A 55 15.27 2.16 25.45
CA MET A 55 14.85 0.79 25.15
C MET A 55 13.72 0.74 24.12
N HIS A 56 12.74 1.63 24.25
CA HIS A 56 11.60 1.71 23.33
C HIS A 56 12.03 2.06 21.89
N LEU A 57 13.02 2.95 21.74
CA LEU A 57 13.56 3.33 20.44
C LEU A 57 14.31 2.16 19.79
N GLU A 58 15.15 1.46 20.55
CA GLU A 58 15.91 0.29 20.07
C GLU A 58 14.98 -0.86 19.68
N ILE A 59 14.00 -1.19 20.51
CA ILE A 59 12.98 -2.20 20.21
C ILE A 59 12.16 -1.83 18.97
N SER A 60 11.83 -0.55 18.79
CA SER A 60 11.10 -0.10 17.60
C SER A 60 11.92 -0.24 16.32
N LYS A 61 13.25 0.00 16.39
CA LYS A 61 14.16 -0.27 15.27
C LYS A 61 14.28 -1.76 14.98
N ILE A 62 14.45 -2.59 16.02
CA ILE A 62 14.50 -4.06 15.87
C ILE A 62 13.24 -4.56 15.18
N LEU A 63 12.05 -4.16 15.63
CA LEU A 63 10.78 -4.61 15.05
C LEU A 63 10.56 -4.10 13.61
N LYS A 64 11.13 -2.94 13.26
CA LYS A 64 11.06 -2.37 11.90
C LYS A 64 11.92 -3.19 10.92
N ASN A 65 13.11 -3.60 11.34
CA ASN A 65 14.10 -4.24 10.47
C ASN A 65 14.00 -5.77 10.49
N LEU A 66 13.53 -6.37 11.58
CA LEU A 66 13.35 -7.81 11.71
C LEU A 66 12.01 -8.26 11.08
N LYS A 67 12.00 -8.44 9.76
CA LYS A 67 10.78 -8.75 8.98
C LYS A 67 10.14 -10.12 9.29
N ASN A 68 10.92 -11.09 9.77
CA ASN A 68 10.42 -12.45 10.06
C ASN A 68 9.77 -12.52 11.45
N ARG A 69 8.43 -12.58 11.46
CA ARG A 69 7.60 -12.60 12.68
C ARG A 69 7.66 -13.90 13.49
N ASN A 70 8.23 -14.97 12.93
CA ASN A 70 8.33 -16.28 13.59
C ASN A 70 9.57 -16.44 14.48
N LEU A 71 10.52 -15.51 14.41
CA LEU A 71 11.75 -15.50 15.21
C LEU A 71 11.46 -15.25 16.71
N LYS A 72 12.27 -15.85 17.59
CA LYS A 72 12.13 -15.70 19.05
C LYS A 72 12.40 -14.25 19.46
N GLU A 73 13.39 -13.64 18.84
CA GLU A 73 13.81 -12.24 18.96
C GLU A 73 12.63 -11.29 18.68
N TYR A 74 11.87 -11.56 17.61
CA TYR A 74 10.69 -10.76 17.25
C TYR A 74 9.62 -10.84 18.34
N LYS A 75 9.31 -12.06 18.81
CA LYS A 75 8.29 -12.30 19.85
C LYS A 75 8.67 -11.64 21.17
N THR A 76 9.93 -11.77 21.59
CA THR A 76 10.46 -11.11 22.79
C THR A 76 10.40 -9.59 22.67
N ALA A 77 10.81 -9.02 21.52
CA ALA A 77 10.77 -7.59 21.30
C ALA A 77 9.34 -7.02 21.35
N VAL A 78 8.35 -7.74 20.80
CA VAL A 78 6.93 -7.38 20.93
C VAL A 78 6.45 -7.40 22.38
N SER A 79 6.86 -8.42 23.15
CA SER A 79 6.50 -8.53 24.57
C SER A 79 7.03 -7.35 25.39
N ILE A 80 8.31 -7.01 25.20
CA ILE A 80 8.95 -5.87 25.85
C ILE A 80 8.27 -4.55 25.43
N LYS A 81 7.93 -4.39 24.15
CA LYS A 81 7.24 -3.18 23.68
C LYS A 81 5.90 -2.99 24.40
N LYS A 82 5.11 -4.07 24.54
CA LYS A 82 3.85 -4.04 25.31
C LYS A 82 4.08 -3.70 26.78
N GLU A 83 5.11 -4.29 27.40
CA GLU A 83 5.48 -3.99 28.79
C GLU A 83 5.83 -2.51 28.99
N LEU A 84 6.52 -1.88 28.04
CA LEU A 84 6.88 -0.45 28.10
C LEU A 84 5.69 0.48 27.83
N GLU A 85 4.66 0.03 27.11
CA GLU A 85 3.45 0.81 26.79
C GLU A 85 2.36 0.69 27.88
N LEU A 86 2.32 -0.41 28.63
CA LEU A 86 1.37 -0.65 29.73
C LEU A 86 1.40 0.43 30.84
N PRO A 87 2.57 0.88 31.35
CA PRO A 87 2.66 1.95 32.34
C PRO A 87 2.13 3.29 31.82
N LYS A 88 2.36 3.62 30.54
CA LYS A 88 1.81 4.85 29.94
C LYS A 88 0.29 4.81 29.89
N LYS A 89 -0.29 3.66 29.54
CA LYS A 89 -1.74 3.45 29.52
C LYS A 89 -2.35 3.49 30.93
N ARG A 90 -1.67 2.93 31.94
CA ARG A 90 -2.07 3.05 33.35
C ARG A 90 -1.97 4.48 33.87
N ALA A 91 -0.89 5.21 33.58
CA ALA A 91 -0.75 6.61 33.97
C ALA A 91 -1.80 7.51 33.28
N LEU A 92 -2.11 7.25 31.99
CA LEU A 92 -3.20 7.95 31.30
C LEU A 92 -4.54 7.66 31.99
N ASN A 93 -4.82 6.39 32.31
CA ASN A 93 -6.02 5.99 33.03
C ASN A 93 -6.07 6.55 34.46
N GLU A 94 -4.94 6.67 35.17
CA GLU A 94 -4.85 7.26 36.51
C GLU A 94 -5.06 8.77 36.47
N ILE A 95 -4.54 9.46 35.45
CA ILE A 95 -4.79 10.88 35.20
C ILE A 95 -6.27 11.09 34.85
N THR A 96 -6.83 10.30 33.94
CA THR A 96 -8.26 10.31 33.61
C THR A 96 -9.09 10.04 34.86
N ASN A 97 -8.76 9.01 35.64
CA ASN A 97 -9.42 8.69 36.91
C ASN A 97 -9.25 9.78 37.98
N TYR A 98 -8.14 10.53 38.00
CA TYR A 98 -7.90 11.64 38.92
C TYR A 98 -8.75 12.85 38.55
N PHE A 99 -8.81 13.22 37.27
CA PHE A 99 -9.72 14.26 36.78
C PHE A 99 -11.18 13.86 36.93
N ASP A 100 -11.48 12.58 36.74
CA ASP A 100 -12.81 12.00 36.93
C ASP A 100 -13.27 12.06 38.38
N LYS A 101 -12.39 11.74 39.34
CA LYS A 101 -12.69 11.84 40.78
C LYS A 101 -12.87 13.28 41.28
N GLN A 102 -12.41 14.29 40.53
CA GLN A 102 -12.59 15.70 40.91
C GLN A 102 -13.95 16.27 40.46
N VAL A 103 -14.70 15.60 39.58
CA VAL A 103 -16.06 16.01 39.25
C VAL A 103 -17.01 15.45 40.32
N PRO A 104 -17.72 16.29 41.09
CA PRO A 104 -18.68 15.82 42.08
C PRO A 104 -19.68 14.85 41.44
N LEU A 105 -19.98 13.73 42.11
CA LEU A 105 -20.95 12.71 41.67
C LEU A 105 -22.29 13.34 41.25
N THR A 106 -22.72 14.40 41.95
CA THR A 106 -23.91 15.19 41.64
C THR A 106 -23.82 16.00 40.34
N LYS A 107 -22.63 16.48 39.95
CA LYS A 107 -22.43 17.13 38.64
C LYS A 107 -22.42 16.12 37.49
N ARG A 108 -21.89 14.91 37.73
CA ARG A 108 -21.89 13.80 36.75
C ARG A 108 -23.29 13.30 36.46
N GLN A 109 -24.06 12.96 37.51
CA GLN A 109 -25.46 12.58 37.37
C GLN A 109 -26.25 13.66 36.63
N LYS A 110 -26.11 14.94 37.01
CA LYS A 110 -26.77 16.04 36.29
C LYS A 110 -26.39 16.10 34.81
N SER A 111 -25.13 15.87 34.46
CA SER A 111 -24.70 15.86 33.05
C SER A 111 -25.18 14.65 32.26
N GLU A 112 -25.29 13.49 32.91
CA GLU A 112 -25.87 12.27 32.31
C GLU A 112 -27.38 12.45 32.10
N ASP A 113 -28.09 12.96 33.11
CA ASP A 113 -29.53 13.24 33.05
C ASP A 113 -29.85 14.25 31.95
N GLU A 114 -29.05 15.33 31.82
CA GLU A 114 -29.21 16.33 30.75
C GLU A 114 -28.95 15.72 29.36
N PHE A 115 -28.00 14.79 29.25
CA PHE A 115 -27.71 14.11 27.99
C PHE A 115 -28.84 13.14 27.60
N ASP A 116 -29.36 12.37 28.55
CA ASP A 116 -30.48 11.45 28.36
C ASP A 116 -31.78 12.22 28.01
N GLU A 117 -31.97 13.42 28.57
CA GLU A 117 -33.06 14.32 28.18
C GLU A 117 -32.94 14.78 26.72
N LYS A 118 -31.73 15.16 26.28
CA LYS A 118 -31.45 15.50 24.87
C LYS A 118 -31.67 14.31 23.94
N LEU A 119 -31.28 13.11 24.34
CA LEU A 119 -31.54 11.88 23.58
C LEU A 119 -33.04 11.62 23.45
N SER A 120 -33.78 11.76 24.55
CA SER A 120 -35.23 11.56 24.58
C SER A 120 -35.96 12.59 23.73
N LYS A 121 -35.52 13.86 23.73
CA LYS A 121 -36.01 14.90 22.82
C LYS A 121 -35.72 14.54 21.36
N PHE A 122 -34.49 14.14 21.05
CA PHE A 122 -34.11 13.69 19.70
C PHE A 122 -34.99 12.53 19.22
N TRP A 123 -35.22 11.51 20.06
CA TRP A 123 -36.05 10.35 19.70
C TRP A 123 -37.50 10.75 19.38
N LYS A 124 -38.08 11.63 20.19
CA LYS A 124 -39.42 12.20 19.95
C LYS A 124 -39.51 12.98 18.64
N VAL A 125 -38.49 13.79 18.33
CA VAL A 125 -38.42 14.53 17.07
C VAL A 125 -38.31 13.56 15.90
N LEU A 126 -37.38 12.60 15.97
CA LEU A 126 -37.13 11.62 14.91
C LEU A 126 -38.39 10.82 14.54
N LYS A 127 -39.18 10.42 15.54
CA LYS A 127 -40.44 9.71 15.37
C LYS A 127 -41.47 10.47 14.51
N ASN A 128 -41.48 11.80 14.59
CA ASN A 128 -42.49 12.66 13.96
C ASN A 128 -41.98 13.39 12.70
N VAL A 129 -40.72 13.20 12.33
CA VAL A 129 -40.13 13.85 11.15
C VAL A 129 -40.77 13.33 9.87
N LYS A 130 -41.11 14.26 8.98
CA LYS A 130 -41.53 13.99 7.60
C LYS A 130 -40.35 14.12 6.65
N ILE A 131 -40.24 13.19 5.71
CA ILE A 131 -39.26 13.26 4.62
C ILE A 131 -39.76 14.27 3.58
N SER A 132 -38.85 15.13 3.09
CA SER A 132 -39.12 16.04 1.97
C SER A 132 -38.21 15.64 0.80
N GLY A 133 -38.80 15.16 -0.29
CA GLY A 133 -38.05 14.54 -1.40
C GLY A 133 -37.21 13.36 -0.91
N LYS A 134 -35.90 13.42 -1.12
CA LYS A 134 -34.91 12.44 -0.61
C LYS A 134 -34.24 12.87 0.70
N PHE A 135 -34.77 13.85 1.43
CA PHE A 135 -34.09 14.41 2.61
C PHE A 135 -34.90 14.23 3.89
N LEU A 136 -34.29 13.55 4.86
CA LEU A 136 -34.74 13.49 6.23
C LEU A 136 -34.15 14.68 6.99
N ARG A 137 -34.98 15.67 7.33
CA ARG A 137 -34.56 16.91 8.03
C ARG A 137 -35.17 16.94 9.43
N LEU A 138 -34.34 17.04 10.46
CA LEU A 138 -34.81 17.24 11.83
C LEU A 138 -35.28 18.69 12.02
N SER A 139 -36.39 18.91 12.74
CA SER A 139 -36.92 20.25 13.04
C SER A 139 -36.08 20.98 14.10
N ASP A 140 -36.33 22.27 14.29
CA ASP A 140 -35.90 23.07 15.45
C ASP A 140 -34.39 23.01 15.78
N ASN A 141 -33.54 22.97 14.77
CA ASN A 141 -32.08 22.81 14.91
C ASN A 141 -31.68 21.58 15.74
N ASN A 142 -32.51 20.54 15.77
CA ASN A 142 -32.14 19.27 16.38
C ASN A 142 -31.11 18.56 15.50
N HIS A 143 -30.21 17.83 16.15
CA HIS A 143 -29.16 17.05 15.51
C HIS A 143 -29.26 15.60 15.99
N PHE A 144 -28.74 14.67 15.19
CA PHE A 144 -28.76 13.25 15.55
C PHE A 144 -28.12 13.01 16.94
N PHE A 145 -28.77 12.18 17.75
CA PHE A 145 -28.37 11.89 19.13
C PHE A 145 -28.28 13.13 20.05
N GLY A 146 -28.93 14.25 19.70
CA GLY A 146 -28.89 15.49 20.48
C GLY A 146 -27.52 16.18 20.49
N LYS A 147 -26.61 15.82 19.58
CA LYS A 147 -25.24 16.35 19.51
C LYS A 147 -25.06 17.29 18.32
N GLN A 148 -24.66 18.54 18.56
CA GLN A 148 -24.42 19.53 17.49
C GLN A 148 -23.35 19.11 16.47
N SER A 149 -22.42 18.24 16.86
CA SER A 149 -21.42 17.68 15.95
C SER A 149 -21.96 16.60 15.00
N GLN A 150 -23.20 16.16 15.20
CA GLN A 150 -23.89 15.21 14.33
C GLN A 150 -24.73 15.96 13.30
N PRO A 151 -25.09 15.34 12.16
CA PRO A 151 -25.92 15.99 11.15
C PRO A 151 -27.33 16.31 11.68
N SER A 152 -27.97 17.32 11.09
CA SER A 152 -29.42 17.60 11.21
C SER A 152 -30.21 17.15 9.97
N VAL A 153 -29.52 16.83 8.88
CA VAL A 153 -30.10 16.39 7.61
C VAL A 153 -29.41 15.13 7.11
N VAL A 154 -30.19 14.16 6.63
CA VAL A 154 -29.71 12.93 5.99
C VAL A 154 -30.28 12.82 4.58
N PHE A 155 -29.40 12.63 3.59
CA PHE A 155 -29.79 12.27 2.23
C PHE A 155 -30.10 10.78 2.15
N ILE A 156 -31.29 10.44 1.68
CA ILE A 156 -31.82 9.09 1.51
C ILE A 156 -31.50 8.66 0.08
N ARG A 157 -30.63 7.67 -0.05
CA ARG A 157 -30.22 7.10 -1.34
C ARG A 157 -31.24 6.06 -1.79
N ASP A 158 -31.31 5.81 -3.09
CA ASP A 158 -32.20 4.77 -3.62
C ASP A 158 -31.81 3.39 -3.05
N CYS A 159 -30.51 3.09 -2.96
CA CYS A 159 -30.05 1.86 -2.32
C CYS A 159 -30.41 1.75 -0.82
N TYR A 160 -30.75 2.85 -0.13
CA TYR A 160 -31.25 2.76 1.26
C TYR A 160 -32.68 2.21 1.29
N ILE A 161 -33.49 2.55 0.29
CA ILE A 161 -34.86 2.04 0.14
C ILE A 161 -34.80 0.55 -0.19
N ASP A 162 -33.89 0.14 -1.08
CA ASP A 162 -33.73 -1.27 -1.45
C ASP A 162 -33.22 -2.11 -0.26
N LEU A 163 -32.20 -1.61 0.46
CA LEU A 163 -31.66 -2.28 1.64
C LEU A 163 -32.63 -2.27 2.83
N GLU A 164 -33.56 -1.30 2.91
CA GLU A 164 -34.62 -1.29 3.92
C GLU A 164 -35.49 -2.54 3.83
N GLY A 165 -35.88 -2.95 2.62
CA GLY A 165 -36.68 -4.16 2.43
C GLY A 165 -36.00 -5.40 3.03
N ILE A 166 -34.69 -5.52 2.82
CA ILE A 166 -33.86 -6.61 3.37
C ILE A 166 -33.73 -6.49 4.89
N VAL A 167 -33.53 -5.28 5.41
CA VAL A 167 -33.48 -5.01 6.85
C VAL A 167 -34.76 -5.43 7.54
N PHE A 168 -35.93 -5.18 6.96
CA PHE A 168 -37.22 -5.51 7.58
C PHE A 168 -37.73 -6.93 7.31
N ASP A 169 -37.04 -7.72 6.48
CA ASP A 169 -37.36 -9.14 6.28
C ASP A 169 -37.26 -9.92 7.61
N LYS A 170 -38.38 -10.50 8.05
CA LYS A 170 -38.47 -11.26 9.30
C LYS A 170 -37.57 -12.50 9.32
N LYS A 171 -37.23 -13.07 8.15
CA LYS A 171 -36.34 -14.23 8.02
C LYS A 171 -34.88 -13.88 8.31
N ILE A 172 -34.50 -12.62 8.11
CA ILE A 172 -33.12 -12.16 8.31
C ILE A 172 -33.00 -11.60 9.73
N ARG A 173 -32.30 -12.31 10.63
CA ARG A 173 -32.09 -11.88 12.02
C ARG A 173 -30.74 -11.18 12.25
N ARG A 174 -29.75 -11.50 11.42
CA ARG A 174 -28.37 -11.01 11.54
C ARG A 174 -27.91 -10.53 10.16
N LEU A 175 -27.82 -9.22 9.98
CA LEU A 175 -27.49 -8.61 8.69
C LEU A 175 -26.23 -7.75 8.83
N ARG A 176 -25.23 -8.02 7.99
CA ARG A 176 -24.07 -7.16 7.78
C ARG A 176 -24.24 -6.36 6.51
N ILE A 177 -24.05 -5.04 6.61
CA ILE A 177 -23.98 -4.12 5.47
C ILE A 177 -22.58 -3.50 5.45
N THR A 178 -21.82 -3.78 4.39
CA THR A 178 -20.46 -3.28 4.24
C THR A 178 -20.26 -2.54 2.92
N GLY A 179 -19.05 -2.04 2.66
CA GLY A 179 -18.70 -1.31 1.44
C GLY A 179 -17.67 -0.22 1.70
N ASN A 180 -17.21 0.46 0.65
CA ASN A 180 -16.09 1.41 0.72
C ASN A 180 -16.22 2.44 1.87
N PRO A 181 -15.13 2.76 2.59
CA PRO A 181 -15.17 3.83 3.59
C PRO A 181 -15.70 5.15 3.00
N GLY A 182 -16.59 5.85 3.74
CA GLY A 182 -17.10 7.17 3.31
C GLY A 182 -18.31 7.19 2.37
N ILE A 183 -18.94 6.04 2.06
CA ILE A 183 -20.13 5.96 1.17
C ILE A 183 -21.49 6.16 1.85
N GLY A 184 -21.53 6.42 3.16
CA GLY A 184 -22.79 6.69 3.86
C GLY A 184 -23.36 5.58 4.75
N LYS A 185 -22.64 4.47 4.99
CA LYS A 185 -23.12 3.36 5.87
C LYS A 185 -23.65 3.79 7.24
N THR A 186 -22.97 4.73 7.92
CA THR A 186 -23.45 5.31 9.18
C THR A 186 -24.78 6.05 9.00
N PHE A 187 -24.94 6.80 7.91
CA PHE A 187 -26.18 7.50 7.59
C PHE A 187 -27.33 6.55 7.20
N PHE A 188 -27.01 5.38 6.63
CA PHE A 188 -28.00 4.30 6.49
C PHE A 188 -28.46 3.79 7.86
N GLY A 189 -27.55 3.64 8.83
CA GLY A 189 -27.92 3.34 10.22
C GLY A 189 -28.88 4.39 10.81
N TYR A 190 -28.66 5.66 10.51
CA TYR A 190 -29.54 6.77 10.93
C TYR A 190 -30.91 6.71 10.25
N TYR A 191 -30.96 6.34 8.97
CA TYR A 191 -32.19 6.11 8.23
C TYR A 191 -33.01 4.94 8.81
N ILE A 192 -32.37 3.82 9.12
CA ILE A 192 -33.03 2.69 9.78
C ILE A 192 -33.51 3.08 11.19
N LEU A 193 -32.71 3.84 11.94
CA LEU A 193 -33.10 4.37 13.25
C LEU A 193 -34.38 5.21 13.15
N TYR A 194 -34.49 6.07 12.13
CA TYR A 194 -35.73 6.81 11.81
C TYR A 194 -36.91 5.88 11.54
N LYS A 195 -36.75 4.88 10.66
CA LYS A 195 -37.83 3.93 10.34
C LYS A 195 -38.30 3.16 11.57
N LEU A 196 -37.38 2.77 12.46
CA LEU A 196 -37.71 2.09 13.72
C LEU A 196 -38.41 3.02 14.72
N ALA A 197 -38.01 4.29 14.80
CA ALA A 197 -38.68 5.31 15.61
C ALA A 197 -40.14 5.50 15.17
N SER A 198 -40.38 5.63 13.87
CA SER A 198 -41.73 5.78 13.30
C SER A 198 -42.63 4.57 13.56
N LYS A 199 -42.03 3.38 13.74
CA LYS A 199 -42.72 2.11 14.09
C LYS A 199 -42.77 1.84 15.60
N CYS A 200 -42.37 2.80 16.44
CA CYS A 200 -42.36 2.70 17.90
C CYS A 200 -41.55 1.50 18.43
N LYS A 201 -40.47 1.10 17.75
CA LYS A 201 -39.63 -0.05 18.13
C LYS A 201 -38.55 0.34 19.15
N THR A 202 -38.18 -0.61 20.00
CA THR A 202 -37.02 -0.49 20.90
C THR A 202 -35.74 -0.75 20.13
N VAL A 203 -34.77 0.15 20.23
CA VAL A 203 -33.51 0.09 19.49
C VAL A 203 -32.32 0.33 20.42
N ILE A 204 -31.31 -0.52 20.35
CA ILE A 204 -29.99 -0.26 20.90
C ILE A 204 -29.10 0.17 19.73
N TYR A 205 -28.56 1.39 19.80
CA TYR A 205 -27.59 1.90 18.85
C TYR A 205 -26.20 1.91 19.51
N HIS A 206 -25.25 1.20 18.91
CA HIS A 206 -23.92 1.04 19.48
C HIS A 206 -22.86 1.35 18.42
N LYS A 207 -22.23 2.52 18.53
CA LYS A 207 -21.21 3.00 17.60
C LYS A 207 -19.83 2.83 18.20
N VAL A 208 -18.85 2.48 17.37
CA VAL A 208 -17.46 2.38 17.78
C VAL A 208 -16.98 3.67 18.45
N ASN A 209 -16.29 3.55 19.58
CA ASN A 209 -15.81 4.65 20.41
C ASN A 209 -16.92 5.53 21.03
N ASN A 210 -18.14 5.02 21.12
CA ASN A 210 -19.26 5.67 21.77
C ASN A 210 -19.95 4.68 22.70
N ASP A 211 -20.50 5.20 23.79
CA ASP A 211 -21.37 4.44 24.67
C ASP A 211 -22.60 3.94 23.91
N PRO A 212 -23.08 2.71 24.17
CA PRO A 212 -24.34 2.24 23.65
C PRO A 212 -25.49 3.11 24.18
N ILE A 213 -26.47 3.32 23.32
CA ILE A 213 -27.67 4.10 23.62
C ILE A 213 -28.89 3.23 23.36
N ILE A 214 -29.81 3.17 24.31
CA ILE A 214 -31.13 2.59 24.10
C ILE A 214 -32.15 3.68 23.79
N PHE A 215 -33.02 3.40 22.82
CA PHE A 215 -34.18 4.19 22.44
C PHE A 215 -35.42 3.32 22.62
N SER A 216 -36.35 3.74 23.46
CA SER A 216 -37.64 3.06 23.67
C SER A 216 -38.77 4.07 23.76
N ASN A 217 -40.00 3.60 23.95
CA ASN A 217 -41.14 4.48 24.24
C ASN A 217 -41.09 5.05 25.67
N GLU A 218 -40.35 4.40 26.58
CA GLU A 218 -40.21 4.77 27.99
C GLU A 218 -39.16 5.87 28.19
N GLY A 219 -38.21 5.98 27.28
CA GLY A 219 -37.14 6.97 27.35
C GLY A 219 -35.97 6.62 26.43
N SER A 220 -34.94 7.48 26.43
CA SER A 220 -33.69 7.21 25.74
C SER A 220 -32.52 7.44 26.68
N ILE A 221 -31.64 6.45 26.82
CA ILE A 221 -30.62 6.40 27.87
C ILE A 221 -29.29 5.94 27.27
N SER A 222 -28.20 6.60 27.64
CA SER A 222 -26.83 6.17 27.34
C SER A 222 -26.18 5.50 28.56
N LYS A 223 -25.41 4.43 28.34
CA LYS A 223 -24.64 3.77 29.42
C LYS A 223 -23.25 3.39 28.93
N GLU A 224 -22.24 3.53 29.79
CA GLU A 224 -20.83 3.22 29.47
C GLU A 224 -20.61 1.77 28.97
N ASN A 225 -21.47 0.84 29.37
CA ASN A 225 -21.30 -0.57 29.06
C ASN A 225 -22.56 -1.20 28.49
N LEU A 226 -22.40 -1.97 27.40
CA LEU A 226 -23.47 -2.73 26.77
C LEU A 226 -24.14 -3.74 27.71
N PHE A 227 -23.44 -4.22 28.74
CA PHE A 227 -23.98 -5.14 29.74
C PHE A 227 -25.25 -4.60 30.41
N SER A 228 -25.35 -3.28 30.59
CA SER A 228 -26.53 -2.60 31.15
C SER A 228 -27.79 -2.80 30.31
N PHE A 229 -27.66 -3.22 29.06
CA PHE A 229 -28.79 -3.47 28.15
C PHE A 229 -29.01 -4.95 27.82
N ASN A 230 -28.39 -5.88 28.56
CA ASN A 230 -28.54 -7.32 28.30
C ASN A 230 -29.99 -7.80 28.30
N GLN A 231 -30.83 -7.27 29.20
CA GLN A 231 -32.25 -7.62 29.24
C GLN A 231 -32.93 -7.34 27.89
N TYR A 232 -32.64 -6.18 27.28
CA TYR A 232 -33.20 -5.79 25.99
C TYR A 232 -32.57 -6.55 24.82
N LEU A 233 -31.28 -6.89 24.90
CA LEU A 233 -30.60 -7.70 23.87
C LEU A 233 -31.15 -9.14 23.80
N ASN A 234 -31.71 -9.64 24.89
CA ASN A 234 -32.35 -10.96 24.94
C ASN A 234 -33.79 -10.94 24.41
N GLU A 235 -34.36 -9.77 24.11
CA GLU A 235 -35.71 -9.64 23.55
C GLU A 235 -35.68 -9.71 22.01
N PRO A 236 -36.34 -10.68 21.36
CA PRO A 236 -36.35 -10.82 19.90
C PRO A 236 -36.94 -9.63 19.14
N GLU A 237 -37.81 -8.85 19.78
CA GLU A 237 -38.44 -7.65 19.21
C GLU A 237 -37.53 -6.41 19.26
N THR A 238 -36.45 -6.45 20.05
CA THR A 238 -35.46 -5.37 20.11
C THR A 238 -34.58 -5.38 18.86
N TRP A 239 -34.23 -4.19 18.39
CA TRP A 239 -33.30 -3.98 17.29
C TRP A 239 -31.95 -3.54 17.81
N TYR A 240 -30.89 -4.19 17.35
CA TYR A 240 -29.52 -3.86 17.73
C TYR A 240 -28.75 -3.38 16.50
N ILE A 241 -28.52 -2.07 16.40
CA ILE A 241 -27.77 -1.44 15.30
C ILE A 241 -26.35 -1.18 15.78
N VAL A 242 -25.39 -1.74 15.08
CA VAL A 242 -23.97 -1.66 15.42
C VAL A 242 -23.21 -0.95 14.30
N ASP A 243 -22.48 0.11 14.63
CA ASP A 243 -21.70 0.89 13.67
C ASP A 243 -20.20 0.79 13.96
N GLY A 244 -19.49 0.10 13.07
CA GLY A 244 -18.02 0.13 13.02
C GLY A 244 -17.28 -0.76 14.03
N HIS A 245 -17.94 -1.65 14.77
CA HIS A 245 -17.28 -2.64 15.64
C HIS A 245 -18.06 -3.98 15.67
N VAL A 246 -17.47 -5.02 16.27
CA VAL A 246 -18.03 -6.38 16.31
C VAL A 246 -19.24 -6.45 17.25
N PRO A 247 -20.44 -6.83 16.77
CA PRO A 247 -21.62 -7.03 17.61
C PRO A 247 -21.43 -8.17 18.62
N LYS A 248 -22.08 -8.04 19.78
CA LYS A 248 -22.31 -9.14 20.71
C LYS A 248 -23.36 -10.09 20.12
N GLU A 249 -23.18 -11.40 20.30
CA GLU A 249 -24.22 -12.39 19.99
C GLU A 249 -25.42 -12.24 20.93
N CYS A 250 -26.62 -12.12 20.35
CA CYS A 250 -27.87 -11.92 21.08
C CYS A 250 -29.09 -12.37 20.26
N GLU A 251 -30.26 -12.35 20.89
CA GLU A 251 -31.56 -12.66 20.29
C GLU A 251 -32.16 -11.48 19.53
N ALA A 252 -31.85 -10.25 19.96
CA ALA A 252 -32.24 -9.02 19.27
C ALA A 252 -31.80 -9.02 17.80
N LYS A 253 -32.64 -8.45 16.94
CA LYS A 253 -32.37 -8.36 15.50
C LYS A 253 -31.16 -7.47 15.27
N THR A 254 -30.07 -8.03 14.77
CA THR A 254 -28.78 -7.34 14.71
C THR A 254 -28.47 -6.86 13.29
N ILE A 255 -28.20 -5.57 13.15
CA ILE A 255 -27.76 -4.92 11.91
C ILE A 255 -26.38 -4.33 12.16
N LEU A 256 -25.37 -4.87 11.47
CA LEU A 256 -24.01 -4.38 11.51
C LEU A 256 -23.73 -3.52 10.27
N VAL A 257 -23.44 -2.23 10.44
CA VAL A 257 -22.88 -1.37 9.40
C VAL A 257 -21.39 -1.17 9.64
N CYS A 258 -20.54 -1.57 8.69
CA CYS A 258 -19.08 -1.51 8.90
C CYS A 258 -18.28 -1.34 7.61
N SER A 259 -17.05 -0.83 7.70
CA SER A 259 -16.08 -0.90 6.59
C SER A 259 -15.70 -2.37 6.29
N PRO A 260 -15.12 -2.68 5.12
CA PRO A 260 -14.74 -4.05 4.73
C PRO A 260 -13.55 -4.62 5.51
N LYS A 261 -13.12 -3.97 6.60
CA LYS A 261 -12.07 -4.44 7.50
C LYS A 261 -12.52 -5.68 8.27
N LYS A 262 -11.87 -6.83 8.03
CA LYS A 262 -12.19 -8.12 8.68
C LYS A 262 -12.32 -8.03 10.20
N GLY A 263 -11.50 -7.21 10.86
CA GLY A 263 -11.56 -7.02 12.32
C GLY A 263 -12.92 -6.55 12.85
N ASN A 264 -13.76 -5.93 12.01
CA ASN A 264 -15.05 -5.38 12.43
C ASN A 264 -16.22 -6.37 12.35
N TYR A 265 -16.07 -7.49 11.64
CA TYR A 265 -17.18 -8.41 11.38
C TYR A 265 -16.81 -9.90 11.40
N ARG A 266 -15.53 -10.26 11.46
CA ARG A 266 -15.09 -11.65 11.34
C ARG A 266 -15.80 -12.61 12.30
N GLU A 267 -16.04 -12.20 13.53
CA GLU A 267 -16.77 -13.03 14.49
C GLU A 267 -18.28 -13.02 14.25
N PHE A 268 -18.83 -11.88 13.81
CA PHE A 268 -20.25 -11.75 13.48
C PHE A 268 -20.68 -12.66 12.32
N ASP A 269 -19.85 -12.77 11.29
CA ASP A 269 -20.11 -13.63 10.13
C ASP A 269 -20.09 -15.13 10.48
N LYS A 270 -19.60 -15.52 11.68
CA LYS A 270 -19.67 -16.91 12.16
C LYS A 270 -21.02 -17.24 12.81
N TYR A 271 -21.82 -16.24 13.18
CA TYR A 271 -23.12 -16.48 13.80
C TYR A 271 -24.08 -17.11 12.81
N ILE A 272 -24.89 -18.05 13.30
CA ILE A 272 -25.87 -18.77 12.49
C ILE A 272 -26.89 -17.77 11.92
N GLY A 273 -27.17 -17.89 10.61
CA GLY A 273 -28.11 -17.02 9.91
C GLY A 273 -27.59 -15.61 9.63
N SER A 274 -26.28 -15.36 9.75
CA SER A 274 -25.68 -14.11 9.30
C SER A 274 -25.78 -13.99 7.77
N THR A 275 -26.20 -12.81 7.31
CA THR A 275 -26.36 -12.48 5.89
C THR A 275 -25.57 -11.21 5.58
N ILE A 276 -25.00 -11.13 4.38
CA ILE A 276 -24.12 -10.01 3.97
C ILE A 276 -24.74 -9.26 2.80
N ARG A 277 -24.67 -7.94 2.84
CA ARG A 277 -24.97 -7.04 1.73
C ARG A 277 -23.88 -5.97 1.57
N TYR A 278 -23.68 -5.52 0.34
CA TYR A 278 -22.69 -4.51 -0.02
C TYR A 278 -23.39 -3.23 -0.49
N MET A 279 -23.04 -2.09 0.10
CA MET A 279 -23.58 -0.80 -0.28
C MET A 279 -22.79 -0.23 -1.47
N PRO A 280 -23.47 0.23 -2.53
CA PRO A 280 -22.80 0.76 -3.72
C PRO A 280 -22.17 2.14 -3.46
N VAL A 281 -21.17 2.47 -4.27
CA VAL A 281 -20.63 3.85 -4.41
C VAL A 281 -21.71 4.78 -4.97
N TRP A 282 -21.49 6.10 -4.85
CA TRP A 282 -22.46 7.08 -5.31
C TRP A 282 -22.36 7.33 -6.82
N THR A 283 -23.51 7.45 -7.47
CA THR A 283 -23.57 8.01 -8.83
C THR A 283 -23.29 9.52 -8.80
N PHE A 284 -22.92 10.09 -9.94
CA PHE A 284 -22.74 11.54 -10.02
C PHE A 284 -24.06 12.30 -9.73
N ASN A 285 -25.20 11.74 -10.14
CA ASN A 285 -26.52 12.33 -9.86
C ASN A 285 -26.81 12.38 -8.36
N GLU A 286 -26.53 11.31 -7.61
CA GLU A 286 -26.66 11.31 -6.14
C GLU A 286 -25.74 12.37 -5.50
N ILE A 287 -24.50 12.49 -6.00
CA ILE A 287 -23.55 13.50 -5.51
C ILE A 287 -24.09 14.90 -5.74
N GLU A 288 -24.64 15.18 -6.92
CA GLU A 288 -25.15 16.50 -7.27
C GLU A 288 -26.44 16.87 -6.53
N GLU A 289 -27.34 15.91 -6.36
CA GLU A 289 -28.56 16.09 -5.59
C GLU A 289 -28.24 16.40 -4.12
N CYS A 290 -27.28 15.68 -3.53
CA CYS A 290 -26.80 15.96 -2.18
C CYS A 290 -26.04 17.29 -2.09
N ARG A 291 -25.19 17.62 -3.09
CA ARG A 291 -24.47 18.89 -3.16
C ARG A 291 -25.43 20.06 -3.15
N SER A 292 -26.40 20.09 -4.05
CA SER A 292 -27.35 21.21 -4.20
C SER A 292 -28.19 21.48 -2.93
N ASN A 293 -28.39 20.47 -2.07
CA ASN A 293 -29.26 20.57 -0.91
C ASN A 293 -28.55 20.66 0.45
N ILE A 294 -27.40 19.99 0.61
CA ILE A 294 -26.65 19.89 1.88
C ILE A 294 -25.31 20.62 1.78
N PHE A 295 -24.60 20.50 0.65
CA PHE A 295 -23.30 21.11 0.43
C PHE A 295 -23.34 22.21 -0.64
N ASN A 296 -24.37 23.07 -0.57
CA ASN A 296 -24.69 24.05 -1.62
C ASN A 296 -23.58 25.09 -1.84
N HIS A 297 -22.72 25.29 -0.84
CA HIS A 297 -21.53 26.13 -0.90
C HIS A 297 -20.43 25.58 -1.83
N LEU A 298 -20.48 24.31 -2.22
CA LEU A 298 -19.49 23.69 -3.12
C LEU A 298 -19.87 23.95 -4.58
N GLY A 299 -18.94 24.50 -5.35
CA GLY A 299 -19.11 24.73 -6.78
C GLY A 299 -19.11 23.44 -7.60
N ILE A 300 -20.00 23.36 -8.61
CA ILE A 300 -20.21 22.16 -9.44
C ILE A 300 -18.93 21.67 -10.14
N ASP A 301 -18.10 22.56 -10.67
CA ASP A 301 -16.91 22.18 -11.44
C ASP A 301 -15.85 21.51 -10.56
N LYS A 302 -15.73 22.00 -9.32
CA LYS A 302 -14.87 21.38 -8.32
C LYS A 302 -15.36 19.98 -7.98
N ILE A 303 -16.67 19.80 -7.79
CA ILE A 303 -17.27 18.50 -7.50
C ILE A 303 -17.12 17.52 -8.65
N LYS A 304 -17.30 17.97 -9.90
CA LYS A 304 -16.99 17.17 -11.10
C LYS A 304 -15.53 16.71 -11.10
N ASN A 305 -14.58 17.62 -10.85
CA ASN A 305 -13.16 17.27 -10.77
C ASN A 305 -12.87 16.25 -9.66
N LEU A 306 -13.41 16.46 -8.47
CA LEU A 306 -13.22 15.54 -7.35
C LEU A 306 -13.85 14.18 -7.62
N TYR A 307 -15.03 14.13 -8.25
CA TYR A 307 -15.68 12.88 -8.65
C TYR A 307 -14.83 12.10 -9.66
N MET A 308 -14.28 12.78 -10.66
CA MET A 308 -13.38 12.17 -11.65
C MET A 308 -12.10 11.62 -11.04
N ARG A 309 -11.62 12.17 -9.92
CA ARG A 309 -10.42 11.70 -9.23
C ARG A 309 -10.71 10.60 -8.22
N TRP A 310 -11.62 10.87 -7.28
CA TRP A 310 -11.88 10.02 -6.13
C TRP A 310 -12.90 8.93 -6.38
N GLY A 311 -13.62 8.94 -7.51
CA GLY A 311 -14.83 8.14 -7.69
C GLY A 311 -15.92 8.56 -6.70
N GLY A 312 -17.13 8.00 -6.80
CA GLY A 312 -18.30 8.40 -6.00
C GLY A 312 -18.23 8.10 -4.49
N ILE A 313 -17.22 8.62 -3.79
CA ILE A 313 -17.01 8.56 -2.33
C ILE A 313 -17.28 9.96 -1.76
N PRO A 314 -18.50 10.23 -1.24
CA PRO A 314 -18.92 11.53 -0.73
C PRO A 314 -17.99 12.15 0.31
N ARG A 315 -17.32 11.32 1.13
CA ARG A 315 -16.35 11.84 2.11
C ARG A 315 -15.28 12.70 1.44
N PHE A 316 -14.75 12.28 0.30
CA PHE A 316 -13.70 13.03 -0.40
C PHE A 316 -14.26 14.02 -1.42
N VAL A 317 -15.40 13.68 -2.03
CA VAL A 317 -16.03 14.51 -3.06
C VAL A 317 -16.79 15.70 -2.46
N LEU A 318 -17.49 15.52 -1.34
CA LEU A 318 -18.33 16.53 -0.69
C LEU A 318 -17.74 17.02 0.64
N GLU A 319 -17.70 16.15 1.66
CA GLU A 319 -17.35 16.51 3.04
C GLU A 319 -15.95 17.16 3.15
N ASN A 320 -14.96 16.55 2.50
CA ASN A 320 -13.56 17.00 2.52
C ASN A 320 -13.17 17.77 1.25
N ALA A 321 -14.13 18.30 0.49
CA ALA A 321 -13.85 18.92 -0.81
C ALA A 321 -12.82 20.06 -0.73
N HIS A 322 -12.82 20.84 0.35
CA HIS A 322 -11.87 21.93 0.59
C HIS A 322 -10.68 21.56 1.48
N ASP A 323 -10.64 20.34 2.03
CA ASP A 323 -9.55 19.91 2.90
C ASP A 323 -8.37 19.39 2.07
N LYS A 324 -7.37 20.25 1.86
CA LYS A 324 -6.16 19.92 1.10
C LYS A 324 -5.42 18.69 1.63
N ALA A 325 -5.37 18.48 2.95
CA ALA A 325 -4.67 17.35 3.54
C ALA A 325 -5.37 16.03 3.19
N GLN A 326 -6.70 16.01 3.26
CA GLN A 326 -7.50 14.86 2.82
C GLN A 326 -7.38 14.62 1.31
N GLN A 327 -7.38 15.69 0.51
CA GLN A 327 -7.21 15.59 -0.94
C GLN A 327 -5.83 15.01 -1.34
N ASN A 328 -4.78 15.34 -0.59
CA ASN A 328 -3.42 14.82 -0.84
C ASN A 328 -3.28 13.31 -0.57
N LEU A 329 -4.21 12.71 0.18
CA LEU A 329 -4.17 11.27 0.46
C LEU A 329 -4.29 10.41 -0.81
N LEU A 330 -4.96 10.90 -1.86
CA LEU A 330 -5.03 10.21 -3.15
C LEU A 330 -3.67 10.17 -3.82
N GLN A 331 -3.01 11.33 -3.88
CA GLN A 331 -1.68 11.44 -4.49
C GLN A 331 -0.66 10.58 -3.73
N HIS A 332 -0.68 10.64 -2.40
CA HIS A 332 0.15 9.76 -1.59
C HIS A 332 -0.12 8.28 -1.88
N ALA A 333 -1.39 7.87 -2.00
CA ALA A 333 -1.72 6.48 -2.33
C ALA A 333 -1.14 6.07 -3.69
N ILE A 334 -1.29 6.91 -4.71
CA ILE A 334 -0.70 6.70 -6.05
C ILE A 334 0.82 6.58 -5.94
N ASP A 335 1.48 7.48 -5.20
CA ASP A 335 2.94 7.49 -5.11
C ASP A 335 3.53 6.28 -4.39
N THR A 336 2.78 5.72 -3.45
CA THR A 336 3.18 4.51 -2.70
C THR A 336 2.73 3.20 -3.34
N VAL A 337 2.04 3.24 -4.49
CA VAL A 337 1.51 2.03 -5.12
C VAL A 337 2.61 1.10 -5.60
N ASP A 338 2.42 -0.20 -5.39
CA ASP A 338 3.26 -1.26 -5.90
C ASP A 338 2.42 -2.35 -6.58
N GLU A 339 3.08 -3.43 -6.97
CA GLU A 339 2.48 -4.55 -7.70
C GLU A 339 1.40 -5.30 -6.93
N THR A 340 1.31 -5.13 -5.60
CA THR A 340 0.26 -5.76 -4.81
C THR A 340 -1.12 -5.26 -5.19
N ILE A 341 -1.24 -4.08 -5.84
CA ILE A 341 -2.51 -3.56 -6.35
C ILE A 341 -3.15 -4.52 -7.36
N LEU A 342 -2.34 -5.27 -8.11
CA LEU A 342 -2.79 -6.22 -9.12
C LEU A 342 -3.44 -7.46 -8.49
N ASN A 343 -3.06 -7.79 -7.25
CA ASN A 343 -3.67 -8.91 -6.53
C ASN A 343 -5.13 -8.64 -6.17
N TYR A 344 -5.56 -7.37 -6.12
CA TYR A 344 -6.95 -7.05 -5.81
C TYR A 344 -7.89 -7.16 -7.02
N VAL A 345 -7.37 -7.31 -8.23
CA VAL A 345 -8.19 -7.41 -9.44
C VAL A 345 -8.78 -8.82 -9.52
N GLY A 346 -10.10 -8.94 -9.33
CA GLY A 346 -10.83 -10.21 -9.30
C GLY A 346 -10.96 -10.86 -7.92
N GLU A 347 -10.40 -10.26 -6.87
CA GLU A 347 -10.60 -10.71 -5.49
C GLU A 347 -11.80 -10.04 -4.81
N THR A 348 -12.32 -10.65 -3.75
CA THR A 348 -13.48 -10.14 -2.97
C THR A 348 -13.08 -9.38 -1.71
N ASN A 349 -11.78 -9.27 -1.39
CA ASN A 349 -11.30 -8.69 -0.13
C ASN A 349 -10.09 -7.76 -0.33
N CYS A 350 -10.23 -6.49 0.08
CA CYS A 350 -9.15 -5.52 0.10
C CYS A 350 -8.67 -5.30 1.55
N PRO A 351 -7.43 -5.70 1.92
CA PRO A 351 -6.93 -5.66 3.30
C PRO A 351 -6.54 -4.26 3.82
N ASP A 352 -6.08 -3.35 2.94
CA ASP A 352 -5.36 -2.14 3.34
C ASP A 352 -6.11 -0.81 3.13
N ASP A 353 -5.90 0.13 4.06
CA ASP A 353 -6.50 1.47 4.06
C ASP A 353 -6.05 2.38 2.90
N VAL A 354 -4.87 2.10 2.33
CA VAL A 354 -4.33 2.84 1.18
C VAL A 354 -5.03 2.38 -0.10
N SER A 355 -5.24 1.07 -0.25
CA SER A 355 -5.91 0.48 -1.41
C SER A 355 -7.33 0.99 -1.59
N HIS A 356 -8.10 1.25 -0.52
CA HIS A 356 -9.45 1.81 -0.62
C HIS A 356 -9.54 3.22 -1.23
N LYS A 357 -8.42 3.91 -1.44
CA LYS A 357 -8.36 5.20 -2.17
C LYS A 357 -8.10 5.00 -3.66
N LEU A 358 -7.50 3.87 -4.03
CA LEU A 358 -7.12 3.54 -5.41
C LEU A 358 -8.12 2.59 -6.07
N VAL A 359 -8.74 1.70 -5.28
CA VAL A 359 -9.72 0.72 -5.75
C VAL A 359 -10.97 0.74 -4.88
N HIS A 360 -12.10 0.51 -5.52
CA HIS A 360 -13.42 0.48 -4.91
C HIS A 360 -14.10 -0.86 -5.12
N ILE A 361 -14.82 -1.29 -4.08
CA ILE A 361 -15.79 -2.37 -4.12
C ILE A 361 -17.05 -1.85 -4.82
N ARG A 362 -17.41 -2.47 -5.94
CA ARG A 362 -18.72 -2.35 -6.60
C ARG A 362 -19.54 -3.59 -6.32
N THR A 363 -20.86 -3.50 -6.53
CA THR A 363 -21.80 -4.58 -6.22
C THR A 363 -22.91 -4.61 -7.26
N ASN A 364 -23.57 -5.76 -7.40
CA ASN A 364 -24.71 -5.92 -8.29
C ASN A 364 -25.92 -5.16 -7.74
N LEU A 365 -26.55 -4.34 -8.59
CA LEU A 365 -27.74 -3.57 -8.27
C LEU A 365 -29.00 -4.40 -8.61
N PRO A 366 -30.18 -4.04 -8.06
CA PRO A 366 -31.45 -4.58 -8.54
C PRO A 366 -31.57 -4.37 -10.05
N VAL A 367 -31.97 -5.41 -10.78
CA VAL A 367 -32.24 -5.37 -12.22
C VAL A 367 -33.75 -5.36 -12.41
N ASP A 368 -34.27 -4.51 -13.29
CA ASP A 368 -35.68 -4.48 -13.64
C ASP A 368 -36.10 -5.83 -14.25
N GLU A 369 -37.29 -6.31 -13.90
CA GLU A 369 -37.75 -7.70 -14.06
C GLU A 369 -37.89 -8.23 -15.51
N GLU A 370 -37.44 -7.49 -16.51
CA GLU A 370 -37.65 -7.80 -17.94
C GLU A 370 -36.59 -8.72 -18.56
N THR A 371 -35.61 -9.20 -17.79
CA THR A 371 -34.54 -10.06 -18.34
C THR A 371 -34.59 -11.47 -17.75
N ASP A 372 -34.65 -12.49 -18.63
CA ASP A 372 -34.65 -13.95 -18.36
C ASP A 372 -33.32 -14.47 -17.75
N VAL A 373 -32.60 -13.62 -17.03
CA VAL A 373 -31.35 -14.00 -16.35
C VAL A 373 -31.69 -14.48 -14.94
N GLU A 374 -31.04 -15.57 -14.52
CA GLU A 374 -31.11 -16.12 -13.17
C GLU A 374 -31.06 -14.97 -12.13
N LYS A 375 -32.13 -14.78 -11.33
CA LYS A 375 -32.29 -13.62 -10.43
C LYS A 375 -31.22 -13.64 -9.33
N VAL A 376 -30.05 -13.07 -9.60
CA VAL A 376 -29.00 -12.85 -8.60
C VAL A 376 -29.52 -11.85 -7.56
N LEU A 377 -29.44 -12.22 -6.28
CA LEU A 377 -29.88 -11.35 -5.19
C LEU A 377 -29.09 -10.03 -5.20
N PRO A 378 -29.75 -8.86 -5.16
CA PRO A 378 -29.07 -7.59 -5.23
C PRO A 378 -28.18 -7.37 -4.01
N TYR A 379 -27.09 -6.63 -4.22
CA TYR A 379 -26.09 -6.25 -3.22
C TYR A 379 -25.35 -7.44 -2.59
N THR A 380 -25.25 -8.58 -3.27
CA THR A 380 -24.59 -9.77 -2.73
C THR A 380 -23.23 -10.04 -3.36
N GLU A 381 -23.08 -9.73 -4.64
CA GLU A 381 -21.83 -9.88 -5.37
C GLU A 381 -20.94 -8.66 -5.21
N THR A 382 -19.63 -8.88 -5.37
CA THR A 382 -18.65 -7.80 -5.30
C THR A 382 -17.65 -7.89 -6.43
N TYR A 383 -17.24 -6.72 -6.90
CA TYR A 383 -16.22 -6.56 -7.92
C TYR A 383 -15.29 -5.43 -7.51
N ILE A 384 -13.99 -5.61 -7.69
CA ILE A 384 -13.00 -4.57 -7.40
C ILE A 384 -12.62 -3.88 -8.70
N TYR A 385 -12.76 -2.54 -8.70
CA TYR A 385 -12.38 -1.67 -9.81
C TYR A 385 -11.48 -0.55 -9.30
N PHE A 386 -10.70 0.07 -10.19
CA PHE A 386 -10.07 1.35 -9.84
C PHE A 386 -11.14 2.39 -9.42
N ALA A 387 -10.74 3.27 -8.52
CA ALA A 387 -11.59 4.31 -7.98
C ALA A 387 -12.17 5.20 -9.10
N SER A 388 -11.35 5.48 -10.11
CA SER A 388 -11.68 6.25 -11.30
C SER A 388 -10.74 5.93 -12.46
N GLU A 389 -11.09 6.39 -13.65
CA GLU A 389 -10.23 6.31 -14.84
C GLU A 389 -8.93 7.10 -14.66
N TYR A 390 -8.99 8.26 -13.99
CA TYR A 390 -7.81 9.04 -13.61
C TYR A 390 -6.84 8.18 -12.78
N VAL A 391 -7.34 7.51 -11.74
CA VAL A 391 -6.52 6.67 -10.88
C VAL A 391 -5.93 5.48 -11.64
N ALA A 392 -6.72 4.84 -12.51
CA ALA A 392 -6.24 3.72 -13.33
C ALA A 392 -5.01 4.14 -14.17
N ASN A 393 -5.11 5.27 -14.87
CA ASN A 393 -4.02 5.79 -15.69
C ASN A 393 -2.78 6.15 -14.87
N GLU A 394 -2.95 6.88 -13.77
CA GLU A 394 -1.85 7.28 -12.89
C GLU A 394 -1.13 6.08 -12.27
N VAL A 395 -1.88 5.07 -11.81
CA VAL A 395 -1.30 3.84 -11.24
C VAL A 395 -0.52 3.08 -12.31
N VAL A 396 -1.04 2.92 -13.53
CA VAL A 396 -0.34 2.23 -14.62
C VAL A 396 0.97 2.95 -14.98
N VAL A 397 0.95 4.28 -15.08
CA VAL A 397 2.16 5.08 -15.32
C VAL A 397 3.16 4.89 -14.19
N LYS A 398 2.71 4.98 -12.93
CA LYS A 398 3.57 4.83 -11.76
C LYS A 398 4.21 3.44 -11.68
N LEU A 399 3.44 2.37 -11.93
CA LEU A 399 3.96 1.01 -11.95
C LEU A 399 5.03 0.83 -13.02
N LYS A 400 4.82 1.35 -14.24
CA LYS A 400 5.83 1.31 -15.31
C LYS A 400 7.15 1.98 -14.88
N ILE A 401 7.06 3.17 -14.29
CA ILE A 401 8.24 3.91 -13.78
C ILE A 401 8.92 3.11 -12.66
N ASN A 402 8.15 2.63 -11.69
CA ASN A 402 8.68 1.87 -10.54
C ASN A 402 9.39 0.59 -10.99
N TYR A 403 8.85 -0.15 -11.95
CA TYR A 403 9.50 -1.35 -12.48
C TYR A 403 10.78 -1.04 -13.25
N LYS A 404 10.77 0.03 -14.05
CA LYS A 404 11.96 0.50 -14.75
C LYS A 404 13.07 0.88 -13.78
N GLU A 405 12.74 1.64 -12.73
CA GLU A 405 13.68 2.03 -11.67
C GLU A 405 14.14 0.82 -10.84
N LYS A 406 13.26 -0.14 -10.50
CA LYS A 406 13.65 -1.40 -9.83
C LYS A 406 14.67 -2.17 -10.67
N LEU A 407 14.44 -2.30 -11.98
CA LEU A 407 15.35 -3.00 -12.88
C LEU A 407 16.70 -2.28 -13.00
N LYS A 408 16.68 -0.95 -13.15
CA LYS A 408 17.88 -0.11 -13.16
C LYS A 408 18.68 -0.23 -11.86
N ASN A 409 18.03 -0.13 -10.71
CA ASN A 409 18.67 -0.28 -9.40
C ASN A 409 19.26 -1.68 -9.21
N PHE A 410 18.61 -2.72 -9.73
CA PHE A 410 19.15 -4.08 -9.72
C PHE A 410 20.44 -4.18 -10.54
N ILE A 411 20.49 -3.55 -11.71
CA ILE A 411 21.69 -3.53 -12.57
C ILE A 411 22.82 -2.72 -11.92
N MET A 412 22.52 -1.54 -11.37
CA MET A 412 23.49 -0.63 -10.75
C MET A 412 23.92 -1.05 -9.33
N ALA A 413 23.25 -2.02 -8.70
CA ALA A 413 23.63 -2.48 -7.37
C ALA A 413 25.11 -2.86 -7.37
N SER A 414 25.88 -2.38 -6.39
CA SER A 414 27.33 -2.50 -6.39
C SER A 414 27.81 -3.96 -6.37
N SER A 415 29.02 -4.18 -6.89
CA SER A 415 29.68 -5.49 -6.97
C SER A 415 29.89 -6.19 -5.62
N SER A 416 29.58 -5.55 -4.48
CA SER A 416 29.72 -6.15 -3.14
C SER A 416 28.64 -7.19 -2.81
N ILE A 417 27.53 -7.24 -3.55
CA ILE A 417 26.54 -8.34 -3.49
C ILE A 417 26.92 -9.35 -4.57
N ASN A 418 27.90 -10.21 -4.30
CA ASN A 418 28.45 -11.17 -5.27
C ASN A 418 27.45 -12.26 -5.70
N GLU A 419 26.36 -12.48 -4.95
CA GLU A 419 25.41 -13.59 -5.17
C GLU A 419 24.68 -13.51 -6.53
N TYR A 420 24.52 -12.30 -7.12
CA TYR A 420 23.78 -12.09 -8.36
C TYR A 420 24.62 -11.45 -9.48
N GLY A 421 25.96 -11.45 -9.38
CA GLY A 421 26.86 -10.84 -10.37
C GLY A 421 26.62 -11.34 -11.80
N SER A 422 26.49 -12.67 -11.99
CA SER A 422 26.24 -13.27 -13.30
C SER A 422 24.90 -12.83 -13.92
N LEU A 423 23.83 -12.78 -13.10
CA LEU A 423 22.50 -12.37 -13.55
C LEU A 423 22.46 -10.88 -13.91
N ARG A 424 23.10 -10.01 -13.10
CA ARG A 424 23.24 -8.58 -13.40
C ARG A 424 23.97 -8.35 -14.71
N GLY A 425 25.07 -9.07 -14.94
CA GLY A 425 25.82 -8.99 -16.19
C GLY A 425 24.96 -9.37 -17.40
N ASN A 426 24.18 -10.45 -17.31
CA ASN A 426 23.29 -10.87 -18.39
C ASN A 426 22.18 -9.85 -18.68
N ILE A 427 21.60 -9.27 -17.63
CA ILE A 427 20.56 -8.24 -17.78
C ILE A 427 21.17 -6.96 -18.38
N PHE A 428 22.34 -6.53 -17.90
CA PHE A 428 23.06 -5.37 -18.44
C PHE A 428 23.37 -5.54 -19.93
N GLU A 429 23.90 -6.69 -20.34
CA GLU A 429 24.16 -7.03 -21.75
C GLU A 429 22.89 -6.85 -22.61
N ARG A 430 21.75 -7.39 -22.16
CA ARG A 430 20.46 -7.26 -22.86
C ARG A 430 20.00 -5.79 -22.98
N VAL A 431 20.16 -5.00 -21.91
CA VAL A 431 19.81 -3.58 -21.92
C VAL A 431 20.76 -2.79 -22.83
N ALA A 432 22.06 -3.07 -22.79
CA ALA A 432 23.06 -2.43 -23.63
C ALA A 432 22.80 -2.68 -25.12
N HIS A 433 22.39 -3.90 -25.50
CA HIS A 433 21.96 -4.17 -26.88
C HIS A 433 20.80 -3.28 -27.32
N GLN A 434 19.75 -3.16 -26.51
CA GLN A 434 18.59 -2.32 -26.85
C GLN A 434 18.98 -0.85 -27.02
N ILE A 435 19.84 -0.34 -26.14
CA ILE A 435 20.33 1.05 -26.19
C ILE A 435 21.18 1.29 -27.45
N LEU A 436 22.18 0.43 -27.69
CA LEU A 436 23.08 0.58 -28.85
C LEU A 436 22.35 0.38 -30.19
N GLN A 437 21.39 -0.55 -30.24
CA GLN A 437 20.52 -0.75 -31.40
C GLN A 437 19.65 0.50 -31.67
N GLY A 438 19.11 1.10 -30.61
CA GLY A 438 18.30 2.32 -30.69
C GLY A 438 19.06 3.54 -31.22
N GLY A 439 20.39 3.51 -31.17
CA GLY A 439 21.26 4.61 -31.55
C GLY A 439 21.26 5.76 -30.53
N GLY A 440 22.17 6.71 -30.70
CA GLY A 440 22.35 7.84 -29.80
C GLY A 440 23.76 8.40 -29.81
N THR A 441 24.06 9.25 -28.83
CA THR A 441 25.38 9.82 -28.60
C THR A 441 25.93 9.29 -27.27
N PHE A 442 27.11 8.69 -27.30
CA PHE A 442 27.71 7.98 -26.18
C PHE A 442 29.06 8.59 -25.82
N ASN A 443 29.41 8.61 -24.53
CA ASN A 443 30.76 8.94 -24.10
C ASN A 443 31.68 7.75 -24.32
N ILE A 444 32.86 8.02 -24.87
CA ILE A 444 33.92 7.03 -25.07
C ILE A 444 35.23 7.52 -24.50
N ARG A 445 36.06 6.61 -24.01
CA ARG A 445 37.40 6.92 -23.52
C ARG A 445 38.40 5.94 -24.09
N ILE A 446 39.46 6.45 -24.70
CA ILE A 446 40.55 5.63 -25.24
C ILE A 446 41.30 4.98 -24.07
N LEU A 447 41.55 3.68 -24.13
CA LEU A 447 42.24 2.92 -23.08
C LEU A 447 43.77 2.86 -23.31
N GLU A 448 44.36 3.99 -23.73
CA GLU A 448 45.79 4.19 -23.94
C GLU A 448 46.34 5.27 -22.97
N PRO A 449 47.68 5.39 -22.80
CA PRO A 449 48.27 6.43 -21.96
C PRO A 449 47.83 7.83 -22.43
N HIS A 450 47.31 8.67 -21.52
CA HIS A 450 46.70 9.99 -21.77
C HIS A 450 45.26 9.93 -22.32
N SER A 451 44.38 9.21 -21.61
CA SER A 451 42.99 9.02 -21.97
C SER A 451 42.16 10.32 -22.00
N ILE A 452 41.71 10.72 -23.19
CA ILE A 452 40.71 11.79 -23.39
C ILE A 452 39.33 11.16 -23.55
N THR A 453 38.34 11.75 -22.88
CA THR A 453 36.92 11.40 -23.05
C THR A 453 36.34 12.18 -24.23
N CYS A 454 35.76 11.47 -25.19
CA CYS A 454 35.14 12.00 -26.39
C CYS A 454 33.68 11.51 -26.50
N LYS A 455 32.94 12.01 -27.49
CA LYS A 455 31.60 11.51 -27.81
C LYS A 455 31.58 10.82 -29.17
N ILE A 456 30.88 9.69 -29.27
CA ILE A 456 30.60 8.99 -30.51
C ILE A 456 29.11 8.99 -30.79
N LYS A 457 28.72 9.18 -32.05
CA LYS A 457 27.33 9.03 -32.50
C LYS A 457 27.16 7.66 -33.15
N ILE A 458 26.30 6.83 -32.58
CA ILE A 458 25.96 5.51 -33.12
C ILE A 458 24.56 5.64 -33.72
N PRO A 459 24.36 5.43 -35.03
CA PRO A 459 23.03 5.48 -35.63
C PRO A 459 22.17 4.28 -35.21
N LYS A 460 20.86 4.47 -35.25
CA LYS A 460 19.87 3.39 -35.04
C LYS A 460 20.04 2.34 -36.14
N ARG A 461 20.05 1.06 -35.77
CA ARG A 461 20.24 -0.06 -36.70
C ARG A 461 19.23 -1.17 -36.46
N ILE A 462 18.99 -1.98 -37.49
CA ILE A 462 18.19 -3.20 -37.38
C ILE A 462 19.10 -4.31 -36.81
N MET A 463 18.57 -5.09 -35.86
CA MET A 463 19.32 -6.19 -35.26
C MET A 463 19.30 -7.41 -36.19
N LEU A 464 20.47 -8.00 -36.39
CA LEU A 464 20.67 -9.27 -37.10
C LEU A 464 21.32 -10.25 -36.12
N THR A 465 20.67 -11.37 -35.86
CA THR A 465 21.31 -12.47 -35.11
C THR A 465 22.03 -13.39 -36.07
N PHE A 466 23.24 -13.86 -35.72
CA PHE A 466 24.02 -14.77 -36.58
C PHE A 466 24.59 -15.96 -35.82
N ASP A 467 24.69 -17.10 -36.49
CA ASP A 467 25.40 -18.29 -35.99
C ASP A 467 26.79 -18.45 -36.65
N ASP A 468 26.92 -18.06 -37.93
CA ASP A 468 28.16 -18.05 -38.70
C ASP A 468 28.63 -16.61 -39.03
N VAL A 469 29.95 -16.37 -39.02
CA VAL A 469 30.52 -15.04 -39.35
C VAL A 469 30.18 -14.58 -40.77
N ASN A 470 29.87 -15.49 -41.67
CA ASN A 470 29.48 -15.18 -43.04
C ASN A 470 28.11 -14.52 -43.15
N GLU A 471 27.28 -14.61 -42.11
CA GLU A 471 25.96 -13.98 -42.07
C GLU A 471 26.01 -12.49 -41.66
N ILE A 472 27.17 -12.01 -41.18
CA ILE A 472 27.35 -10.61 -40.79
C ILE A 472 27.16 -9.70 -42.02
N LYS A 473 26.34 -8.66 -41.85
CA LYS A 473 26.04 -7.66 -42.90
C LYS A 473 26.46 -6.27 -42.46
N GLU A 474 26.91 -5.47 -43.42
CA GLU A 474 27.14 -4.04 -43.24
C GLU A 474 25.85 -3.31 -42.86
N ASP A 475 25.99 -2.18 -42.16
CA ASP A 475 24.90 -1.34 -41.64
C ASP A 475 23.89 -2.00 -40.69
N MET A 476 24.12 -3.25 -40.30
CA MET A 476 23.31 -3.99 -39.34
C MET A 476 23.98 -4.02 -37.95
N TYR A 477 23.17 -4.13 -36.91
CA TYR A 477 23.65 -4.46 -35.56
C TYR A 477 23.68 -5.98 -35.39
N CYS A 478 24.85 -6.59 -35.60
CA CYS A 478 25.01 -8.04 -35.65
C CYS A 478 25.27 -8.59 -34.24
N LYS A 479 24.39 -9.45 -33.73
CA LYS A 479 24.51 -10.12 -32.43
C LYS A 479 24.75 -11.64 -32.63
N PRO A 480 25.83 -12.23 -32.09
CA PRO A 480 26.02 -13.67 -32.14
C PRO A 480 24.95 -14.40 -31.33
N ASN A 481 24.42 -15.49 -31.87
CA ASN A 481 23.40 -16.33 -31.22
C ASN A 481 24.02 -17.35 -30.24
N ARG A 482 25.26 -17.79 -30.51
CA ARG A 482 26.03 -18.74 -29.67
C ARG A 482 27.26 -18.07 -29.07
N LYS A 483 27.72 -18.57 -27.91
CA LYS A 483 28.98 -18.14 -27.24
C LYS A 483 30.28 -18.56 -27.98
N ASN A 484 30.18 -19.00 -29.24
CA ASN A 484 31.32 -19.44 -30.04
C ASN A 484 32.26 -18.28 -30.41
N PHE A 485 31.79 -17.04 -30.31
CA PHE A 485 32.55 -15.80 -30.46
C PHE A 485 32.75 -15.13 -29.11
N ALA A 486 33.36 -15.86 -28.16
CA ALA A 486 33.51 -15.43 -26.76
C ALA A 486 34.24 -14.09 -26.55
N SER A 487 34.82 -13.53 -27.61
CA SER A 487 35.48 -12.23 -27.63
C SER A 487 34.54 -11.05 -27.83
N VAL A 488 33.32 -11.22 -28.36
CA VAL A 488 32.42 -10.09 -28.66
C VAL A 488 30.96 -10.43 -28.42
N ASP A 489 30.22 -9.43 -27.97
CA ASP A 489 28.78 -9.52 -27.73
C ASP A 489 27.97 -8.88 -28.87
N ALA A 490 28.55 -7.94 -29.62
CA ALA A 490 27.95 -7.42 -30.85
C ALA A 490 28.99 -6.85 -31.82
N ILE A 491 28.61 -6.77 -33.09
CA ILE A 491 29.46 -6.31 -34.19
C ILE A 491 28.65 -5.34 -35.07
N VAL A 492 29.28 -4.24 -35.45
CA VAL A 492 28.83 -3.40 -36.54
C VAL A 492 29.97 -3.41 -37.57
N ALA A 493 29.74 -4.13 -38.66
CA ALA A 493 30.70 -4.23 -39.75
C ALA A 493 30.94 -2.84 -40.37
N PRO A 494 32.15 -2.56 -40.86
CA PRO A 494 33.26 -3.51 -41.00
C PRO A 494 34.16 -3.65 -39.76
N ASN A 495 34.20 -2.67 -38.85
CA ASN A 495 35.31 -2.55 -37.89
C ASN A 495 34.93 -2.16 -36.44
N ILE A 496 33.65 -2.15 -36.07
CA ILE A 496 33.19 -1.79 -34.72
C ILE A 496 32.75 -3.04 -33.95
N PHE A 497 33.39 -3.28 -32.81
CA PHE A 497 33.25 -4.49 -32.00
C PHE A 497 32.83 -4.08 -30.59
N PHE A 498 31.80 -4.71 -30.03
CA PHE A 498 31.32 -4.41 -28.69
C PHE A 498 31.49 -5.62 -27.78
N GLN A 499 31.98 -5.36 -26.57
CA GLN A 499 32.03 -6.34 -25.49
C GLN A 499 31.46 -5.70 -24.22
N MET A 500 30.33 -6.22 -23.73
CA MET A 500 29.58 -5.67 -22.61
C MET A 500 30.01 -6.29 -21.29
N THR A 501 30.30 -5.47 -20.30
CA THR A 501 30.72 -6.01 -19.01
C THR A 501 30.39 -5.11 -17.82
N ILE A 502 30.16 -5.76 -16.68
CA ILE A 502 30.06 -5.13 -15.36
C ILE A 502 31.25 -5.52 -14.47
N SER A 503 32.27 -6.16 -15.03
CA SER A 503 33.51 -6.54 -14.34
C SER A 503 34.61 -5.52 -14.66
N LYS A 504 35.53 -5.29 -13.72
CA LYS A 504 36.74 -4.49 -13.96
C LYS A 504 37.74 -5.17 -14.92
N ILE A 505 37.63 -6.48 -15.04
CA ILE A 505 38.52 -7.32 -15.84
C ILE A 505 37.67 -8.17 -16.77
N HIS A 506 37.89 -8.00 -18.08
CA HIS A 506 37.24 -8.74 -19.14
C HIS A 506 38.21 -8.89 -20.32
N ALA A 507 38.94 -10.00 -20.34
CA ALA A 507 39.97 -10.23 -21.35
C ALA A 507 39.37 -10.49 -22.74
N ILE A 508 40.13 -10.17 -23.79
CA ILE A 508 39.74 -10.39 -25.18
C ILE A 508 40.25 -11.77 -25.63
N ASP A 509 39.36 -12.66 -26.03
CA ASP A 509 39.73 -13.97 -26.60
C ASP A 509 40.22 -13.83 -28.04
N LEU A 510 41.51 -14.05 -28.27
CA LEU A 510 42.14 -13.88 -29.58
C LEU A 510 41.60 -14.85 -30.63
N ASN A 511 41.24 -16.08 -30.25
CA ASN A 511 40.75 -17.08 -31.21
C ASN A 511 39.40 -16.67 -31.83
N GLY A 512 38.53 -16.07 -31.02
CA GLY A 512 37.26 -15.53 -31.50
C GLY A 512 37.46 -14.29 -32.37
N LEU A 513 38.39 -13.42 -31.98
CA LEU A 513 38.69 -12.19 -32.71
C LEU A 513 39.35 -12.47 -34.08
N GLU A 514 40.26 -13.45 -34.17
CA GLU A 514 40.95 -13.82 -35.40
C GLU A 514 39.97 -14.30 -36.49
N LYS A 515 38.96 -15.09 -36.12
CA LYS A 515 37.91 -15.54 -37.06
C LYS A 515 37.13 -14.36 -37.65
N LEU A 516 36.84 -13.35 -36.85
CA LEU A 516 36.13 -12.15 -37.28
C LEU A 516 37.02 -11.26 -38.14
N TYR A 517 38.29 -11.11 -37.77
CA TYR A 517 39.28 -10.36 -38.55
C TYR A 517 39.45 -10.94 -39.96
N ASN A 518 39.58 -12.27 -40.09
CA ASN A 518 39.73 -12.92 -41.39
C ASN A 518 38.52 -12.74 -42.31
N LYS A 519 37.31 -12.56 -41.75
CA LYS A 519 36.08 -12.34 -42.52
C LYS A 519 35.88 -10.88 -42.93
N LEU A 520 36.18 -9.97 -42.01
CA LEU A 520 35.93 -8.54 -42.15
C LEU A 520 37.15 -7.78 -42.71
N GLY A 521 38.24 -8.50 -43.01
CA GLY A 521 39.58 -7.94 -43.21
C GLY A 521 39.93 -7.55 -44.65
N ASP A 522 40.00 -6.23 -44.85
CA ASP A 522 41.18 -5.52 -45.42
C ASP A 522 41.34 -4.11 -44.78
N HIS A 523 40.72 -3.88 -43.61
CA HIS A 523 40.70 -2.57 -42.94
C HIS A 523 41.83 -2.43 -41.92
N ASN A 524 42.52 -1.28 -41.95
CA ASN A 524 43.73 -1.02 -41.16
C ASN A 524 43.51 -0.93 -39.64
N GLU A 525 42.30 -0.76 -39.13
CA GLU A 525 42.03 -0.57 -37.69
C GLU A 525 40.71 -1.21 -37.23
N ILE A 526 40.74 -1.91 -36.08
CA ILE A 526 39.55 -2.41 -35.36
C ILE A 526 39.28 -1.51 -34.15
N TYR A 527 38.04 -1.03 -34.03
CA TYR A 527 37.57 -0.26 -32.87
C TYR A 527 36.82 -1.19 -31.91
N PHE A 528 37.48 -1.52 -30.80
CA PHE A 528 36.96 -2.46 -29.81
C PHE A 528 36.45 -1.70 -28.58
N TYR A 529 35.13 -1.69 -28.39
CA TYR A 529 34.44 -0.96 -27.32
C TYR A 529 34.03 -1.89 -26.19
N PHE A 530 34.63 -1.69 -25.02
CA PHE A 530 34.12 -2.21 -23.75
C PHE A 530 32.93 -1.36 -23.30
N VAL A 531 31.74 -1.91 -23.46
CA VAL A 531 30.48 -1.27 -23.08
C VAL A 531 30.27 -1.51 -21.59
N VAL A 532 30.34 -0.43 -20.80
CA VAL A 532 30.36 -0.50 -19.33
C VAL A 532 29.36 0.48 -18.72
N PRO A 533 28.82 0.18 -17.53
CA PRO A 533 28.01 1.14 -16.80
C PRO A 533 28.84 2.35 -16.33
N THR A 534 28.16 3.47 -16.07
CA THR A 534 28.76 4.76 -15.66
C THR A 534 29.74 4.64 -14.49
N ASP A 535 29.47 3.79 -13.50
CA ASP A 535 30.32 3.62 -12.31
C ASP A 535 31.68 2.96 -12.61
N LEU A 536 31.77 2.19 -13.69
CA LEU A 536 33.01 1.58 -14.16
C LEU A 536 33.75 2.43 -15.18
N PHE A 537 33.05 3.30 -15.91
CA PHE A 537 33.58 4.03 -17.06
C PHE A 537 34.90 4.78 -16.79
N GLU A 538 34.97 5.58 -15.73
CA GLU A 538 36.16 6.38 -15.41
C GLU A 538 37.38 5.53 -15.06
N ASN A 539 37.17 4.40 -14.36
CA ASN A 539 38.24 3.58 -13.82
C ASN A 539 38.54 2.32 -14.65
N PHE A 540 37.81 2.09 -15.75
CA PHE A 540 38.01 0.94 -16.61
C PHE A 540 39.39 1.00 -17.28
N LYS A 541 40.13 -0.11 -17.28
CA LYS A 541 41.51 -0.16 -17.79
C LYS A 541 41.57 -0.94 -19.09
N CYS A 542 42.65 -0.74 -19.83
CA CYS A 542 43.01 -1.57 -20.98
C CYS A 542 43.04 -3.06 -20.56
N GLN A 543 42.46 -3.91 -21.41
CA GLN A 543 42.29 -5.32 -21.13
C GLN A 543 43.34 -6.14 -21.87
N ASN A 544 43.77 -7.24 -21.23
CA ASN A 544 44.72 -8.17 -21.82
C ASN A 544 44.03 -9.07 -22.84
N PHE A 545 44.82 -9.56 -23.79
CA PHE A 545 44.39 -10.58 -24.72
C PHE A 545 44.80 -11.97 -24.25
N VAL A 546 43.91 -12.94 -24.46
CA VAL A 546 44.09 -14.32 -23.98
C VAL A 546 43.81 -15.34 -25.07
N THR A 547 44.44 -16.51 -24.94
CA THR A 547 44.08 -17.73 -25.67
C THR A 547 43.68 -18.77 -24.62
N GLY A 548 42.38 -19.02 -24.48
CA GLY A 548 41.84 -19.77 -23.34
C GLY A 548 42.07 -19.02 -22.02
N LYS A 549 42.88 -19.59 -21.11
CA LYS A 549 43.20 -18.97 -19.80
C LYS A 549 44.59 -18.31 -19.74
N LYS A 550 45.36 -18.32 -20.84
CA LYS A 550 46.74 -17.81 -20.86
C LYS A 550 46.80 -16.44 -21.52
N ILE A 551 47.49 -15.49 -20.88
CA ILE A 551 47.78 -14.17 -21.46
C ILE A 551 48.77 -14.34 -22.61
N VAL A 552 48.47 -13.70 -23.73
CA VAL A 552 49.34 -13.74 -24.92
C VAL A 552 50.51 -12.77 -24.75
N LYS A 553 51.72 -13.30 -24.84
CA LYS A 553 52.98 -12.54 -24.67
C LYS A 553 53.50 -11.96 -25.99
N GLN A 554 53.19 -12.60 -27.12
CA GLN A 554 53.63 -12.17 -28.45
C GLN A 554 52.41 -12.06 -29.35
N MET A 555 52.13 -10.84 -29.82
CA MET A 555 50.97 -10.52 -30.62
C MET A 555 51.16 -10.84 -32.11
N PRO A 556 50.12 -11.35 -32.80
CA PRO A 556 50.08 -11.35 -34.27
C PRO A 556 50.25 -9.92 -34.81
N SER A 557 50.77 -9.79 -36.04
CA SER A 557 50.98 -8.48 -36.68
C SER A 557 49.71 -7.63 -36.74
N TRP A 558 48.56 -8.26 -37.03
CA TRP A 558 47.25 -7.63 -37.04
C TRP A 558 46.72 -7.29 -35.63
N GLY A 559 47.16 -7.97 -34.57
CA GLY A 559 46.70 -7.70 -33.21
C GLY A 559 47.05 -6.29 -32.71
N LYS A 560 48.07 -5.66 -33.32
CA LYS A 560 48.47 -4.28 -33.03
C LYS A 560 47.50 -3.22 -33.59
N SER A 561 46.59 -3.58 -34.50
CA SER A 561 45.60 -2.66 -35.06
C SER A 561 44.30 -2.56 -34.26
N VAL A 562 44.20 -3.29 -33.15
CA VAL A 562 43.02 -3.29 -32.27
C VAL A 562 43.13 -2.17 -31.24
N LYS A 563 42.32 -1.13 -31.40
CA LYS A 563 42.22 -0.01 -30.45
C LYS A 563 41.11 -0.27 -29.45
N GLN A 564 41.42 -0.20 -28.16
CA GLN A 564 40.45 -0.43 -27.09
C GLN A 564 39.87 0.88 -26.55
N TYR A 565 38.56 0.91 -26.38
CA TYR A 565 37.80 2.03 -25.83
C TYR A 565 36.90 1.53 -24.71
N ALA A 566 36.69 2.35 -23.67
CA ALA A 566 35.50 2.22 -22.85
C ALA A 566 34.36 3.02 -23.49
N LEU A 567 33.15 2.48 -23.51
CA LEU A 567 31.92 3.14 -23.94
C LEU A 567 30.95 3.17 -22.76
N GLU A 568 30.49 4.35 -22.39
CA GLU A 568 29.59 4.54 -21.27
C GLU A 568 28.12 4.25 -21.64
N ILE A 569 27.48 3.36 -20.90
CA ILE A 569 26.01 3.24 -20.90
C ILE A 569 25.46 3.91 -19.64
N ASN A 570 24.93 5.11 -19.84
CA ASN A 570 24.23 5.84 -18.79
C ASN A 570 22.80 5.32 -18.65
N LEU A 571 22.60 4.37 -17.75
CA LEU A 571 21.28 3.82 -17.43
C LEU A 571 20.32 4.85 -16.79
N ASN A 572 20.75 6.06 -16.42
CA ASN A 572 19.84 7.15 -16.03
C ASN A 572 19.12 7.78 -17.24
N SER A 573 19.67 7.61 -18.44
CA SER A 573 19.07 8.11 -19.69
C SER A 573 18.21 7.06 -20.41
N TRP A 574 18.22 5.81 -19.91
CA TRP A 574 17.46 4.69 -20.44
C TRP A 574 15.99 4.77 -20.08
#